data_AF-A0A0K8JJJ0-F1
#
_entry.id   AF-A0A0K8JJJ0-F1
#
_cell.length_a   1.000
_cell.length_b   1.000
_cell.length_c   1.000
_cell.angle_alpha   90.00
_cell.angle_beta   90.00
_cell.angle_gamma   90.00
#
_symmetry.space_group_name_H-M   'P 1'
#
loop_
_entity.id
_entity.type
_entity.pdbx_description
1 polymer ?
#
loop_
_entity_poly.entity_id
_entity_poly.type
_entity_poly.pdbx_seq_one_letter_code
_entity_poly.pdbx_strand_id
1 'polypeptide(L)'
;MIRTKVSYEHLASYIAEKRRSIEEKELASRIAACKEKVSQSINRNLEACQQAFPGYTLQLLTGQYDYQTVLQFILKDLRVGELAKSVSAFVSADMQDYFGCSAPSLEKEFSINTRSLLPPAYTGQVLQEYVNTFRFTKAMGKAVNKVCRKSLAQVGLPWALQRLAKRVDFGALLLREFHCRPESQKHRLQKQVQACIHGVLSHLAVQLKQQYHEAIVRVFYQFYDEQGEKDFALASFSKYQYSNRRKRKKQNDLYEIQRAV
;
A
#
# COMPACT_ATOMS: atom_id res chain seq x y z
N MET A 1 2.73 -31.90 50.80
CA MET A 1 3.78 -31.43 49.86
C MET A 1 3.95 -32.47 48.77
N ILE A 2 3.38 -32.26 47.58
CA ILE A 2 3.47 -33.23 46.48
C ILE A 2 4.79 -32.96 45.74
N ARG A 3 5.76 -33.86 45.88
CA ARG A 3 7.04 -33.82 45.16
C ARG A 3 6.90 -34.63 43.87
N THR A 4 6.72 -33.97 42.73
CA THR A 4 6.72 -34.63 41.42
C THR A 4 8.15 -34.78 40.94
N LYS A 5 8.62 -36.02 40.80
CA LYS A 5 9.91 -36.34 40.17
C LYS A 5 9.77 -36.15 38.67
N VAL A 6 10.37 -35.11 38.11
CA VAL A 6 10.37 -34.82 36.67
C VAL A 6 11.70 -35.28 36.09
N SER A 7 11.67 -36.05 35.00
CA SER A 7 12.91 -36.49 34.34
C SER A 7 13.68 -35.27 33.80
N TYR A 8 15.01 -35.37 33.76
CA TYR A 8 15.88 -34.32 33.21
C TYR A 8 15.48 -33.96 31.76
N GLU A 9 14.96 -34.91 31.00
CA GLU A 9 14.46 -34.72 29.65
C GLU A 9 13.20 -33.83 29.61
N HIS A 10 12.25 -34.03 30.52
CA HIS A 10 11.06 -33.17 30.63
C HIS A 10 11.41 -31.74 31.06
N LEU A 11 12.36 -31.59 31.98
CA LEU A 11 12.84 -30.27 32.42
C LEU A 11 13.59 -29.54 31.31
N ALA A 12 14.43 -30.24 30.55
CA ALA A 12 15.13 -29.68 29.40
C ALA A 12 14.16 -29.27 28.29
N SER A 13 13.14 -30.09 28.00
CA SER A 13 12.08 -29.78 27.04
C SER A 13 11.32 -28.52 27.43
N TYR A 14 10.91 -28.41 28.69
CA TYR A 14 10.17 -27.24 29.19
C TYR A 14 11.01 -25.95 29.17
N ILE A 15 12.30 -26.02 29.50
CA ILE A 15 13.21 -24.87 29.41
C ILE A 15 13.42 -24.44 27.96
N ALA A 16 13.59 -25.39 27.04
CA ALA A 16 13.72 -25.11 25.61
C ALA A 16 12.44 -24.46 25.04
N GLU A 17 11.27 -24.98 25.41
CA GLU A 17 9.96 -24.44 25.00
C GLU A 17 9.75 -23.01 25.53
N LYS A 18 10.11 -22.74 26.80
CA LYS A 18 10.06 -21.39 27.34
C LYS A 18 11.01 -20.41 26.65
N ARG A 19 12.23 -20.84 26.30
CA ARG A 19 13.18 -19.99 25.57
C ARG A 19 12.67 -19.66 24.18
N ARG A 20 12.18 -20.68 23.45
CA ARG A 20 11.54 -20.50 22.14
C ARG A 20 10.37 -19.53 22.20
N SER A 21 9.51 -19.63 23.22
CA SER A 21 8.38 -18.71 23.40
C SER A 21 8.81 -17.25 23.65
N ILE A 22 9.95 -17.03 24.32
CA ILE A 22 10.49 -15.68 24.56
C ILE A 22 11.06 -15.12 23.26
N GLU A 23 11.84 -15.91 22.52
CA GLU A 23 12.41 -15.53 21.23
C GLU A 23 11.32 -15.24 20.18
N GLU A 24 10.28 -16.08 20.10
CA GLU A 24 9.14 -15.86 19.18
C GLU A 24 8.39 -14.55 19.50
N LYS A 25 8.28 -14.17 20.78
CA LYS A 25 7.70 -12.87 21.18
C LYS A 25 8.58 -11.71 20.75
N GLU A 26 9.89 -11.84 20.89
CA GLU A 26 10.84 -10.80 20.47
C GLU A 26 10.81 -10.64 18.95
N LEU A 27 10.85 -11.75 18.21
CA LEU A 27 10.71 -11.78 16.76
C LEU A 27 9.42 -11.10 16.29
N ALA A 28 8.28 -11.44 16.92
CA ALA A 28 6.99 -10.81 16.59
C ALA A 28 7.02 -9.29 16.82
N SER A 29 7.68 -8.82 17.89
CA SER A 29 7.83 -7.39 18.16
C SER A 29 8.67 -6.68 17.10
N ARG A 30 9.73 -7.32 16.61
CA ARG A 30 10.58 -6.81 15.52
C ARG A 30 9.84 -6.75 14.21
N ILE A 31 9.13 -7.81 13.84
CA ILE A 31 8.25 -7.83 12.67
C ILE A 31 7.24 -6.69 12.73
N ALA A 32 6.62 -6.43 13.88
CA ALA A 32 5.67 -5.34 14.06
C ALA A 32 6.32 -3.96 13.83
N ALA A 33 7.50 -3.73 14.42
CA ALA A 33 8.25 -2.48 14.22
C ALA A 33 8.67 -2.28 12.75
N CYS A 34 9.05 -3.36 12.07
CA CYS A 34 9.42 -3.36 10.66
C CYS A 34 8.23 -3.01 9.76
N LYS A 35 7.07 -3.66 10.00
CA LYS A 35 5.81 -3.35 9.30
C LYS A 35 5.38 -1.90 9.47
N GLU A 36 5.55 -1.33 10.66
CA GLU A 36 5.21 0.06 10.94
C GLU A 36 6.09 1.02 10.13
N LYS A 37 7.41 0.84 10.15
CA LYS A 37 8.35 1.66 9.37
C LYS A 37 8.09 1.58 7.87
N VAL A 38 7.80 0.38 7.34
CA VAL A 38 7.45 0.21 5.92
C VAL A 38 6.11 0.91 5.60
N SER A 39 5.13 0.83 6.49
CA SER A 39 3.85 1.55 6.33
C SER A 39 4.04 3.06 6.27
N GLN A 40 4.94 3.61 7.10
CA GLN A 40 5.29 5.02 7.08
C GLN A 40 6.00 5.41 5.78
N SER A 41 6.92 4.58 5.26
CA SER A 41 7.58 4.80 3.97
C SER A 41 6.57 4.83 2.81
N ILE A 42 5.63 3.89 2.80
CA ILE A 42 4.55 3.84 1.81
C ILE A 42 3.71 5.13 1.87
N ASN A 43 3.29 5.55 3.07
CA ASN A 43 2.50 6.77 3.25
C ASN A 43 3.23 8.02 2.73
N ARG A 44 4.53 8.16 3.01
CA ARG A 44 5.34 9.30 2.52
C ARG A 44 5.41 9.33 0.99
N ASN A 45 5.63 8.18 0.35
CA ASN A 45 5.63 8.10 -1.12
C ASN A 45 4.25 8.44 -1.72
N LEU A 46 3.18 8.05 -1.04
CA LEU A 46 1.82 8.40 -1.46
C LEU A 46 1.56 9.90 -1.35
N GLU A 47 1.94 10.54 -0.25
CA GLU A 47 1.84 11.99 -0.06
C GLU A 47 2.60 12.76 -1.15
N ALA A 48 3.77 12.28 -1.56
CA ALA A 48 4.50 12.86 -2.69
C ALA A 48 3.71 12.72 -4.01
N CYS A 49 3.11 11.55 -4.25
CA CYS A 49 2.26 11.33 -5.42
C CYS A 49 0.98 12.19 -5.41
N GLN A 50 0.48 12.58 -4.22
CA GLN A 50 -0.70 13.45 -4.09
C GLN A 50 -0.53 14.83 -4.71
N GLN A 51 0.71 15.33 -4.78
CA GLN A 51 1.01 16.62 -5.38
C GLN A 51 0.71 16.66 -6.90
N ALA A 52 0.71 15.50 -7.57
CA ALA A 52 0.43 15.40 -9.01
C ALA A 52 -1.08 15.37 -9.36
N PHE A 53 -1.97 15.30 -8.37
CA PHE A 53 -3.43 15.11 -8.58
C PHE A 53 -4.10 16.13 -9.48
N PRO A 54 -3.80 17.44 -9.36
CA PRO A 54 -4.41 18.42 -10.24
C PRO A 54 -4.08 18.16 -11.71
N GLY A 55 -2.87 17.66 -12.00
CA GLY A 55 -2.42 17.30 -13.34
C GLY A 55 -3.21 16.15 -13.94
N TYR A 56 -3.33 15.03 -13.23
CA TYR A 56 -4.10 13.87 -13.68
C TYR A 56 -5.59 14.18 -13.88
N THR A 57 -6.17 14.94 -12.95
CA THR A 57 -7.56 15.36 -13.02
C THR A 57 -7.83 16.18 -14.27
N LEU A 58 -6.94 17.13 -14.56
CA LEU A 58 -7.06 17.98 -15.74
C LEU A 58 -6.93 17.15 -17.03
N GLN A 59 -5.95 16.25 -17.10
CA GLN A 59 -5.73 15.36 -18.24
C GLN A 59 -6.92 14.44 -18.53
N LEU A 60 -7.57 13.90 -17.50
CA LEU A 60 -8.79 13.09 -17.62
C LEU A 60 -9.97 13.92 -18.15
N LEU A 61 -10.24 15.06 -17.52
CA LEU A 61 -11.40 15.88 -17.87
C LEU A 61 -11.28 16.55 -19.25
N THR A 62 -10.06 16.90 -19.68
CA THR A 62 -9.83 17.41 -21.04
C THR A 62 -9.93 16.31 -22.09
N GLY A 63 -9.91 15.03 -21.68
CA GLY A 63 -9.86 13.88 -22.58
C GLY A 63 -8.52 13.73 -23.28
N GLN A 64 -7.45 14.32 -22.74
CA GLN A 64 -6.09 14.15 -23.26
C GLN A 64 -5.59 12.71 -23.05
N TYR A 65 -5.96 12.11 -21.91
CA TYR A 65 -5.65 10.73 -21.58
C TYR A 65 -6.90 10.01 -21.05
N ASP A 66 -6.97 8.71 -21.32
CA ASP A 66 -7.98 7.83 -20.73
C ASP A 66 -7.57 7.42 -19.30
N TYR A 67 -8.50 6.76 -18.60
CA TYR A 67 -8.27 6.30 -17.24
C TYR A 67 -7.09 5.33 -17.13
N GLN A 68 -6.94 4.40 -18.08
CA GLN A 68 -5.86 3.42 -18.06
C GLN A 68 -4.47 4.09 -18.16
N THR A 69 -4.34 5.09 -19.03
CA THR A 69 -3.09 5.84 -19.18
C THR A 69 -2.78 6.65 -17.91
N VAL A 70 -3.79 7.29 -17.31
CA VAL A 70 -3.59 8.01 -16.04
C VAL A 70 -3.22 7.07 -14.90
N LEU A 71 -3.83 5.88 -14.83
CA LEU A 71 -3.45 4.86 -13.86
C LEU A 71 -2.00 4.43 -14.02
N GLN A 72 -1.51 4.27 -15.25
CA GLN A 72 -0.10 3.96 -15.50
C GLN A 72 0.83 5.07 -15.03
N PHE A 73 0.47 6.34 -15.22
CA PHE A 73 1.23 7.46 -14.66
C PHE A 73 1.24 7.43 -13.14
N ILE A 74 0.09 7.19 -12.51
CA ILE A 74 0.00 7.04 -11.05
C ILE A 74 0.93 5.91 -10.56
N LEU A 75 0.88 4.74 -11.19
CA LEU A 75 1.74 3.60 -10.83
C LEU A 75 3.24 3.89 -11.04
N LYS A 76 3.59 4.66 -12.06
CA LYS A 76 4.96 5.11 -12.31
C LYS A 76 5.42 6.11 -11.26
N ASP A 77 4.59 7.07 -10.90
CA ASP A 77 4.90 8.14 -9.95
C ASP A 77 4.88 7.64 -8.49
N LEU A 78 4.20 6.52 -8.22
CA LEU A 78 4.37 5.74 -6.99
C LEU A 78 5.77 5.12 -6.83
N ARG A 79 6.55 5.04 -7.93
CA ARG A 79 7.92 4.51 -7.95
C ARG A 79 8.07 3.20 -7.19
N VAL A 80 7.16 2.25 -7.45
CA VAL A 80 7.06 0.97 -6.73
C VAL A 80 8.39 0.21 -6.71
N GLY A 81 9.20 0.30 -7.78
CA GLY A 81 10.53 -0.30 -7.83
C GLY A 81 11.56 0.34 -6.90
N GLU A 82 11.56 1.67 -6.73
CA GLU A 82 12.43 2.35 -5.75
C GLU A 82 11.98 2.04 -4.32
N LEU A 83 10.67 1.99 -4.09
CA LEU A 83 10.09 1.57 -2.82
C LEU A 83 10.51 0.14 -2.47
N ALA A 84 10.44 -0.80 -3.41
CA ALA A 84 10.86 -2.19 -3.20
C ALA A 84 12.33 -2.31 -2.80
N LYS A 85 13.22 -1.57 -3.47
CA LYS A 85 14.65 -1.53 -3.11
C LYS A 85 14.88 -0.97 -1.70
N SER A 86 14.21 0.13 -1.37
CA SER A 86 14.30 0.76 -0.06
C SER A 86 13.80 -0.17 1.06
N VAL A 87 12.65 -0.81 0.86
CA VAL A 87 12.09 -1.80 1.80
C VAL A 87 13.02 -3.00 1.95
N SER A 88 13.52 -3.56 0.83
CA SER A 88 14.45 -4.69 0.84
C SER A 88 15.72 -4.37 1.64
N ALA A 89 16.34 -3.21 1.38
CA ALA A 89 17.54 -2.79 2.10
C ALA A 89 17.27 -2.59 3.59
N PHE A 90 16.14 -1.96 3.92
CA PHE A 90 15.73 -1.74 5.30
C PHE A 90 15.50 -3.07 6.05
N VAL A 91 14.75 -4.00 5.48
CA VAL A 91 14.46 -5.31 6.08
C VAL A 91 15.75 -6.12 6.23
N SER A 92 16.61 -6.12 5.21
CA SER A 92 17.89 -6.84 5.26
C SER A 92 18.78 -6.33 6.41
N ALA A 93 18.83 -5.01 6.62
CA ALA A 93 19.58 -4.42 7.72
C ALA A 93 18.99 -4.77 9.09
N ASP A 94 17.67 -4.73 9.24
CA ASP A 94 16.98 -5.09 10.50
C ASP A 94 17.16 -6.58 10.84
N MET A 95 17.13 -7.45 9.83
CA MET A 95 17.44 -8.87 9.99
C MET A 95 18.89 -9.12 10.36
N GLN A 96 19.84 -8.41 9.74
CA GLN A 96 21.26 -8.55 10.07
C GLN A 96 21.55 -8.10 11.51
N ASP A 97 20.90 -7.04 11.97
CA ASP A 97 20.98 -6.57 13.36
C ASP A 97 20.42 -7.60 14.34
N TYR A 98 19.26 -8.18 14.03
CA TYR A 98 18.60 -9.14 14.92
C TYR A 98 19.26 -10.52 14.96
N PHE A 99 19.60 -11.09 13.80
CA PHE A 99 20.16 -12.44 13.69
C PHE A 99 21.69 -12.48 13.73
N GLY A 100 22.36 -11.33 13.71
CA GLY A 100 23.83 -11.24 13.73
C GLY A 100 24.53 -11.83 12.50
N CYS A 101 23.79 -12.11 11.43
CA CYS A 101 24.29 -12.77 10.21
C CYS A 101 23.96 -11.94 8.97
N SER A 102 24.80 -12.03 7.93
CA SER A 102 24.49 -11.40 6.65
C SER A 102 23.23 -12.04 6.06
N ALA A 103 22.19 -11.23 5.88
CA ALA A 103 20.99 -11.64 5.18
C ALA A 103 21.26 -11.76 3.67
N PRO A 104 20.72 -12.79 2.98
CA PRO A 104 20.77 -12.87 1.53
C PRO A 104 20.05 -11.68 0.89
N SER A 105 20.30 -11.43 -0.40
CA SER A 105 19.56 -10.39 -1.12
C SER A 105 18.07 -10.71 -1.14
N LEU A 106 17.26 -9.80 -0.61
CA LEU A 106 15.80 -9.91 -0.50
C LEU A 106 15.05 -9.18 -1.64
N GLU A 107 15.77 -8.75 -2.68
CA GLU A 107 15.19 -7.92 -3.74
C GLU A 107 14.04 -8.60 -4.48
N LYS A 108 14.09 -9.93 -4.63
CA LYS A 108 13.04 -10.70 -5.31
C LYS A 108 11.80 -10.81 -4.43
N GLU A 109 11.98 -11.06 -3.15
CA GLU A 109 10.93 -11.28 -2.15
C GLU A 109 10.10 -10.01 -1.94
N PHE A 110 10.72 -8.84 -2.11
CA PHE A 110 10.09 -7.53 -2.02
C PHE A 110 9.71 -6.92 -3.37
N SER A 111 9.98 -7.61 -4.48
CA SER A 111 9.57 -7.14 -5.79
C SER A 111 8.04 -7.25 -5.93
N ILE A 112 7.40 -6.12 -6.24
CA ILE A 112 5.96 -6.06 -6.45
C ILE A 112 5.67 -6.01 -7.95
N ASN A 113 4.85 -6.96 -8.41
CA ASN A 113 4.32 -6.92 -9.76
C ASN A 113 3.25 -5.82 -9.85
N THR A 114 3.58 -4.70 -10.48
CA THR A 114 2.64 -3.58 -10.67
C THR A 114 1.38 -3.96 -11.42
N ARG A 115 1.35 -5.07 -12.18
CA ARG A 115 0.14 -5.59 -12.83
C ARG A 115 -0.85 -6.21 -11.85
N SER A 116 -0.40 -6.59 -10.65
CA SER A 116 -1.28 -7.08 -9.57
C SER A 116 -1.95 -5.96 -8.79
N LEU A 117 -1.47 -4.73 -8.95
CA LEU A 117 -2.04 -3.54 -8.33
C LEU A 117 -3.22 -3.06 -9.15
N LEU A 118 -4.41 -3.48 -8.74
CA LEU A 118 -5.64 -3.16 -9.43
C LEU A 118 -6.45 -2.13 -8.64
N PRO A 119 -6.93 -1.07 -9.28
CA PRO A 119 -7.89 -0.18 -8.66
C PRO A 119 -9.23 -0.91 -8.45
N PRO A 120 -10.14 -0.34 -7.65
CA PRO A 120 -11.51 -0.87 -7.54
C PRO A 120 -12.19 -0.99 -8.92
N ALA A 121 -12.87 -2.10 -9.17
CA ALA A 121 -13.41 -2.43 -10.50
C ALA A 121 -14.36 -1.36 -11.08
N TYR A 122 -15.11 -0.66 -10.22
CA TYR A 122 -16.06 0.38 -10.62
C TYR A 122 -15.39 1.73 -10.97
N THR A 123 -14.13 1.94 -10.62
CA THR A 123 -13.46 3.25 -10.76
C THR A 123 -13.45 3.73 -12.19
N GLY A 124 -13.17 2.84 -13.16
CA GLY A 124 -13.15 3.19 -14.57
C GLY A 124 -14.50 3.70 -15.06
N GLN A 125 -15.60 3.04 -14.65
CA GLN A 125 -16.96 3.43 -15.02
C GLN A 125 -17.33 4.80 -14.44
N VAL A 126 -17.08 4.99 -13.14
CA VAL A 126 -17.38 6.26 -12.45
C VAL A 126 -16.60 7.44 -13.04
N LEU A 127 -15.30 7.25 -13.32
CA LEU A 127 -14.50 8.31 -13.95
C LEU A 127 -14.98 8.60 -15.37
N GLN A 128 -15.37 7.58 -16.13
CA GLN A 128 -15.92 7.76 -17.47
C GLN A 128 -17.25 8.53 -17.43
N GLU A 129 -18.11 8.29 -16.45
CA GLU A 129 -19.34 9.05 -16.25
C GLU A 129 -19.06 10.53 -15.95
N TYR A 130 -18.06 10.83 -15.11
CA TYR A 130 -17.66 12.22 -14.84
C TYR A 130 -17.11 12.91 -16.09
N VAL A 131 -16.28 12.21 -16.87
CA VAL A 131 -15.75 12.74 -18.15
C VAL A 131 -16.88 12.97 -19.15
N ASN A 132 -17.81 12.03 -19.27
CA ASN A 132 -18.98 12.15 -20.16
C ASN A 132 -19.88 13.32 -19.75
N THR A 133 -20.14 13.46 -18.45
CA THR A 133 -20.92 14.58 -17.89
C THR A 133 -20.25 15.91 -18.22
N PHE A 134 -18.92 16.00 -18.02
CA PHE A 134 -18.16 17.20 -18.36
C PHE A 134 -18.26 17.55 -19.85
N ARG A 135 -18.10 16.55 -20.72
CA ARG A 135 -18.21 16.71 -22.19
C ARG A 135 -19.62 17.15 -22.59
N PHE A 136 -20.64 16.53 -22.03
CA PHE A 136 -22.04 16.84 -22.31
C PHE A 136 -22.38 18.28 -21.93
N THR A 137 -22.06 18.71 -20.70
CA THR A 137 -22.32 20.09 -20.25
C THR A 137 -21.60 21.11 -21.14
N LYS A 138 -20.35 20.84 -21.51
CA LYS A 138 -19.57 21.72 -22.40
C LYS A 138 -20.18 21.78 -23.81
N ALA A 139 -20.63 20.65 -24.35
CA ALA A 139 -21.26 20.59 -25.67
C ALA A 139 -22.62 21.31 -25.67
N MET A 140 -23.43 21.09 -24.64
CA MET A 140 -24.73 21.72 -24.48
C MET A 140 -24.60 23.25 -24.36
N GLY A 141 -23.65 23.74 -23.55
CA GLY A 141 -23.37 25.19 -23.45
C GLY A 141 -22.98 25.80 -24.80
N LYS A 142 -22.16 25.10 -25.60
CA LYS A 142 -21.81 25.55 -26.96
C LYS A 142 -23.02 25.54 -27.91
N ALA A 143 -23.87 24.51 -27.83
CA ALA A 143 -25.07 24.39 -28.65
C ALA A 143 -26.05 25.53 -28.37
N VAL A 144 -26.36 25.77 -27.09
CA VAL A 144 -27.24 26.87 -26.65
C VAL A 144 -26.70 28.23 -27.12
N ASN A 145 -25.40 28.49 -26.92
CA ASN A 145 -24.77 29.71 -27.42
C ASN A 145 -24.90 29.88 -28.93
N LYS A 146 -24.75 28.79 -29.70
CA LYS A 146 -24.89 28.82 -31.15
C LYS A 146 -26.33 29.13 -31.56
N VAL A 147 -27.33 28.54 -30.89
CA VAL A 147 -28.75 28.80 -31.16
C VAL A 147 -29.10 30.25 -30.84
N CYS A 148 -28.79 30.73 -29.64
CA CYS A 148 -29.09 32.12 -29.25
C CYS A 148 -28.44 33.15 -30.18
N ARG A 149 -27.18 32.93 -30.59
CA ARG A 149 -26.49 33.81 -31.54
C ARG A 149 -27.14 33.79 -32.93
N LYS A 150 -27.60 32.63 -33.41
CA LYS A 150 -28.33 32.52 -34.69
C LYS A 150 -29.69 33.24 -34.61
N SER A 151 -30.44 33.02 -33.54
CA SER A 151 -31.73 33.68 -33.33
C SER A 151 -31.58 35.20 -33.26
N LEU A 152 -30.60 35.72 -32.48
CA LEU A 152 -30.37 37.16 -32.35
C LEU A 152 -29.91 37.81 -33.67
N ALA A 153 -29.22 37.09 -34.53
CA ALA A 153 -28.84 37.58 -35.85
C ALA A 153 -30.05 37.79 -36.78
N GLN A 154 -31.13 37.01 -36.60
CA GLN A 154 -32.37 37.13 -37.39
C GLN A 154 -33.25 38.31 -36.97
N VAL A 155 -33.06 38.86 -35.77
CA VAL A 155 -33.87 39.97 -35.22
C VAL A 155 -33.49 41.33 -35.81
N GLY A 156 -32.40 41.42 -36.59
CA GLY A 156 -31.98 42.69 -37.22
C GLY A 156 -31.44 43.72 -36.23
N LEU A 157 -30.80 43.27 -35.14
CA LEU A 157 -30.25 44.14 -34.12
C LEU A 157 -29.17 45.11 -34.67
N PRO A 158 -29.10 46.36 -34.18
CA PRO A 158 -27.99 47.28 -34.45
C PRO A 158 -26.61 46.65 -34.17
N TRP A 159 -25.60 47.03 -34.95
CA TRP A 159 -24.26 46.42 -34.90
C TRP A 159 -23.64 46.40 -33.49
N ALA A 160 -23.80 47.48 -32.72
CA ALA A 160 -23.30 47.56 -31.34
C ALA A 160 -23.91 46.46 -30.44
N LEU A 161 -25.22 46.21 -30.56
CA LEU A 161 -25.94 45.20 -29.80
C LEU A 161 -25.58 43.78 -30.28
N GLN A 162 -25.36 43.57 -31.58
CA GLN A 162 -24.84 42.29 -32.09
C GLN A 162 -23.44 41.98 -31.53
N ARG A 163 -22.58 43.01 -31.40
CA ARG A 163 -21.23 42.87 -30.86
C ARG A 163 -21.26 42.51 -29.37
N LEU A 164 -22.17 43.12 -28.61
CA LEU A 164 -22.43 42.78 -27.21
C LEU A 164 -22.97 41.36 -27.06
N ALA A 165 -23.97 40.97 -27.85
CA ALA A 165 -24.55 39.62 -27.82
C ALA A 165 -23.51 38.53 -28.06
N LYS A 166 -22.52 38.75 -28.94
CA LYS A 166 -21.42 37.78 -29.16
C LYS A 166 -20.54 37.55 -27.92
N ARG A 167 -20.47 38.52 -27.00
CA ARG A 167 -19.70 38.43 -25.75
C ARG A 167 -20.48 37.78 -24.60
N VAL A 168 -21.79 37.65 -24.73
CA VAL A 168 -22.63 37.01 -23.71
C VAL A 168 -22.59 35.49 -23.87
N ASP A 169 -22.40 34.80 -22.74
CA ASP A 169 -22.53 33.34 -22.65
C ASP A 169 -23.98 32.97 -22.30
N PHE A 170 -24.83 33.02 -23.32
CA PHE A 170 -26.24 32.61 -23.22
C PHE A 170 -26.38 31.16 -22.77
N GLY A 171 -25.42 30.30 -23.11
CA GLY A 171 -25.34 28.93 -22.64
C GLY A 171 -25.28 28.86 -21.12
N ALA A 172 -24.34 29.58 -20.50
CA ALA A 172 -24.21 29.61 -19.05
C ALA A 172 -25.43 30.26 -18.35
N LEU A 173 -26.01 31.30 -18.96
CA LEU A 173 -27.21 31.98 -18.43
C LEU A 173 -28.46 31.11 -18.49
N LEU A 174 -28.73 30.47 -19.62
CA LEU A 174 -29.92 29.62 -19.77
C LEU A 174 -29.78 28.31 -19.00
N LEU A 175 -28.60 27.70 -19.01
CA LEU A 175 -28.38 26.48 -18.22
C LEU A 175 -28.45 26.75 -16.71
N ARG A 176 -28.18 27.99 -16.26
CA ARG A 176 -28.37 28.39 -14.85
C ARG A 176 -29.82 28.25 -14.39
N GLU A 177 -30.80 28.54 -15.25
CA GLU A 177 -32.23 28.40 -14.93
C GLU A 177 -32.63 26.94 -14.72
N PHE A 178 -31.94 26.00 -15.38
CA PHE A 178 -32.10 24.56 -15.18
C PHE A 178 -31.18 24.01 -14.07
N HIS A 179 -30.70 24.86 -13.15
CA HIS A 179 -29.73 24.52 -12.11
C HIS A 179 -28.43 23.88 -12.62
N CYS A 180 -28.10 24.08 -13.89
CA CYS A 180 -26.96 23.50 -14.58
C CYS A 180 -25.94 24.60 -14.87
N ARG A 181 -25.20 25.08 -13.86
CA ARG A 181 -24.15 26.09 -14.11
C ARG A 181 -22.86 25.39 -14.57
N PRO A 182 -22.37 25.64 -15.80
CA PRO A 182 -21.21 24.91 -16.34
C PRO A 182 -19.94 25.05 -15.48
N GLU A 183 -19.68 26.26 -14.95
CA GLU A 183 -18.52 26.50 -14.09
C GLU A 183 -18.62 25.80 -12.73
N SER A 184 -19.80 25.78 -12.10
CA SER A 184 -19.96 25.06 -10.83
C SER A 184 -19.93 23.55 -11.04
N GLN A 185 -20.47 23.05 -12.15
CA GLN A 185 -20.36 21.63 -12.51
C GLN A 185 -18.92 21.24 -12.81
N LYS A 186 -18.15 22.07 -13.52
CA LYS A 186 -16.72 21.85 -13.75
C LYS A 186 -15.95 21.74 -12.43
N HIS A 187 -16.15 22.68 -11.50
CA HIS A 187 -15.49 22.65 -10.20
C HIS A 187 -15.90 21.42 -9.38
N ARG A 188 -17.19 21.08 -9.38
CA ARG A 188 -17.72 19.88 -8.72
C ARG A 188 -17.10 18.60 -9.29
N LEU A 189 -17.08 18.46 -10.61
CA LEU A 189 -16.51 17.30 -11.30
C LEU A 189 -15.00 17.19 -11.08
N GLN A 190 -14.27 18.31 -11.07
CA GLN A 190 -12.85 18.33 -10.69
C GLN A 190 -12.63 17.78 -9.29
N LYS A 191 -13.41 18.25 -8.30
CA LYS A 191 -13.33 17.71 -6.94
C LYS A 191 -13.70 16.23 -6.84
N GLN A 192 -14.73 15.79 -7.57
CA GLN A 192 -15.16 14.39 -7.58
C GLN A 192 -14.12 13.47 -8.22
N VAL A 193 -13.50 13.88 -9.33
CA VAL A 193 -12.40 13.14 -9.97
C VAL A 193 -11.17 13.11 -9.05
N GLN A 194 -10.81 14.23 -8.41
CA GLN A 194 -9.72 14.26 -7.42
C GLN A 194 -9.99 13.30 -6.26
N ALA A 195 -11.20 13.31 -5.69
CA ALA A 195 -11.59 12.40 -4.62
C ALA A 195 -11.53 10.93 -5.07
N CYS A 196 -11.92 10.65 -6.32
CA CYS A 196 -11.85 9.31 -6.89
C CYS A 196 -10.39 8.83 -7.06
N ILE A 197 -9.51 9.67 -7.62
CA ILE A 197 -8.07 9.40 -7.76
C ILE A 197 -7.42 9.18 -6.38
N HIS A 198 -7.79 10.02 -5.40
CA HIS A 198 -7.34 9.84 -4.02
C HIS A 198 -7.78 8.49 -3.46
N GLY A 199 -9.03 8.10 -3.66
CA GLY A 199 -9.55 6.79 -3.26
C GLY A 199 -8.80 5.62 -3.91
N VAL A 200 -8.45 5.74 -5.21
CA VAL A 200 -7.61 4.75 -5.91
C VAL A 200 -6.27 4.61 -5.22
N LEU A 201 -5.60 5.72 -4.93
CA LEU A 201 -4.28 5.69 -4.30
C LEU A 201 -4.32 5.14 -2.88
N SER A 202 -5.33 5.48 -2.10
CA SER A 202 -5.57 4.88 -0.80
C SER A 202 -5.79 3.37 -0.90
N HIS A 203 -6.50 2.91 -1.94
CA HIS A 203 -6.67 1.48 -2.19
C HIS A 203 -5.34 0.80 -2.56
N LEU A 204 -4.57 1.39 -3.47
CA LEU A 204 -3.24 0.90 -3.84
C LEU A 204 -2.28 0.87 -2.64
N ALA A 205 -2.38 1.85 -1.74
CA ALA A 205 -1.62 1.89 -0.49
C ALA A 205 -1.89 0.67 0.39
N VAL A 206 -3.17 0.30 0.54
CA VAL A 206 -3.58 -0.86 1.31
C VAL A 206 -3.03 -2.14 0.69
N GLN A 207 -3.14 -2.30 -0.63
CA GLN A 207 -2.58 -3.45 -1.34
C GLN A 207 -1.05 -3.54 -1.16
N LEU A 208 -0.32 -2.44 -1.32
CA LEU A 208 1.13 -2.40 -1.12
C LEU A 208 1.50 -2.77 0.32
N LYS A 209 0.84 -2.18 1.31
CA LYS A 209 1.09 -2.48 2.73
C LYS A 209 0.89 -3.96 3.01
N GLN A 210 -0.22 -4.52 2.54
CA GLN A 210 -0.52 -5.94 2.74
C GLN A 210 0.57 -6.83 2.14
N GLN A 211 0.94 -6.60 0.88
CA GLN A 211 1.97 -7.40 0.21
C GLN A 211 3.33 -7.30 0.92
N TYR A 212 3.74 -6.10 1.33
CA TYR A 212 4.99 -5.92 2.08
C TYR A 212 4.92 -6.55 3.47
N HIS A 213 3.80 -6.44 4.18
CA HIS A 213 3.64 -7.03 5.51
C HIS A 213 3.69 -8.55 5.47
N GLU A 214 3.06 -9.16 4.47
CA GLU A 214 3.12 -10.61 4.23
C GLU A 214 4.56 -11.04 3.90
N ALA A 215 5.25 -10.29 3.03
CA ALA A 215 6.65 -10.57 2.68
C ALA A 215 7.59 -10.47 3.89
N ILE A 216 7.45 -9.43 4.72
CA ILE A 216 8.25 -9.25 5.95
C ILE A 216 8.07 -10.46 6.86
N VAL A 217 6.82 -10.84 7.17
CA VAL A 217 6.53 -11.98 8.05
C VAL A 217 7.18 -13.24 7.51
N ARG A 218 6.96 -13.54 6.22
CA ARG A 218 7.48 -14.74 5.56
C ARG A 218 9.00 -14.81 5.67
N VAL A 219 9.68 -13.72 5.33
CA VAL A 219 11.15 -13.69 5.31
C VAL A 219 11.72 -13.82 6.72
N PHE A 220 11.17 -13.12 7.71
CA PHE A 220 11.65 -13.21 9.10
C PHE A 220 11.48 -14.62 9.68
N TYR A 221 10.32 -15.26 9.46
CA TYR A 221 10.10 -16.63 9.94
C TYR A 221 10.91 -17.67 9.17
N GLN A 222 11.03 -17.53 7.84
CA GLN A 222 11.89 -18.41 7.06
C GLN A 222 13.34 -18.36 7.57
N PHE A 223 13.86 -17.17 7.85
CA PHE A 223 15.21 -17.02 8.38
C PHE A 223 15.34 -17.53 9.81
N TYR A 224 14.32 -17.34 10.65
CA TYR A 224 14.27 -17.88 12.00
C TYR A 224 14.32 -19.43 11.99
N ASP A 225 13.54 -20.07 11.12
CA ASP A 225 13.52 -21.53 10.98
C ASP A 225 14.88 -22.06 10.46
N GLU A 226 15.45 -21.41 9.44
CA GLU A 226 16.76 -21.77 8.87
C GLU A 226 17.91 -21.65 9.88
N GLN A 227 17.85 -20.70 10.82
CA GLN A 227 18.84 -20.56 11.90
C GLN A 227 18.57 -21.50 13.07
N GLY A 228 17.31 -21.71 13.43
CA GLY A 228 16.91 -22.67 14.45
C GLY A 228 17.35 -24.10 14.10
N GLU A 229 17.18 -24.53 12.85
CA GLU A 229 17.65 -25.85 12.39
C GLU A 229 19.19 -25.99 12.49
N LYS A 230 19.96 -24.93 12.26
CA LYS A 230 21.42 -24.93 12.39
C LYS A 230 21.87 -25.06 13.85
N ASP A 231 21.19 -24.38 14.77
CA ASP A 231 21.48 -24.49 16.21
C ASP A 231 21.08 -25.87 16.78
N PHE A 232 19.99 -26.47 16.30
CA PHE A 232 19.63 -27.85 16.64
C PHE A 232 20.63 -28.87 16.08
N ALA A 233 21.14 -28.66 14.87
CA ALA A 233 22.19 -29.50 14.29
C ALA A 233 23.48 -29.43 15.13
N LEU A 234 23.95 -28.23 15.50
CA LEU A 234 25.12 -28.03 16.36
C LEU A 234 24.93 -28.60 17.79
N ALA A 235 23.73 -28.47 18.36
CA ALA A 235 23.39 -29.09 19.64
C ALA A 235 23.36 -30.63 19.58
N SER A 236 23.02 -31.22 18.43
CA SER A 236 23.06 -32.67 18.22
C SER A 236 24.50 -33.21 18.13
N PHE A 237 25.43 -32.46 17.52
CA PHE A 237 26.86 -32.77 17.48
C PHE A 237 27.51 -32.68 18.87
N SER A 238 27.16 -31.68 19.67
CA SER A 238 27.64 -31.58 21.06
C SER A 238 27.06 -32.69 21.95
N LYS A 239 25.79 -33.10 21.76
CA LYS A 239 25.21 -34.30 22.43
C LYS A 239 25.96 -35.59 22.07
N TYR A 240 26.44 -35.75 20.84
CA TYR A 240 27.28 -36.89 20.45
C TYR A 240 28.65 -36.86 21.13
N GLN A 241 29.27 -35.68 21.29
CA GLN A 241 30.53 -35.55 22.02
C GLN A 241 30.37 -35.71 23.55
N TYR A 242 29.26 -35.25 24.14
CA TYR A 242 28.98 -35.39 25.56
C TYR A 242 28.47 -36.78 25.96
N SER A 243 27.77 -37.50 25.08
CA SER A 243 27.33 -38.88 25.35
C SER A 243 28.50 -39.88 25.35
N ASN A 244 29.54 -39.65 24.55
CA ASN A 244 30.80 -40.40 24.63
C ASN A 244 31.60 -40.09 25.90
N ARG A 245 31.44 -38.91 26.51
CA ARG A 245 32.01 -38.58 27.84
C ARG A 245 31.18 -39.13 29.01
N ARG A 246 29.84 -39.13 28.92
CA ARG A 246 28.93 -39.62 29.98
C ARG A 246 28.83 -41.15 30.09
N LYS A 247 29.18 -41.92 29.05
CA LYS A 247 29.36 -43.38 29.19
C LYS A 247 30.46 -43.75 30.19
N ARG A 248 31.32 -42.81 30.61
CA ARG A 248 32.31 -42.98 31.69
C ARG A 248 31.87 -42.47 33.08
N LYS A 249 30.70 -41.81 33.20
CA LYS A 249 30.16 -41.31 34.48
C LYS A 249 28.64 -41.50 34.52
N LYS A 250 28.19 -42.75 34.66
CA LYS A 250 26.82 -43.04 35.12
C LYS A 250 26.88 -43.35 36.62
N GLN A 251 26.67 -42.33 37.44
CA GLN A 251 26.12 -42.52 38.77
C GLN A 251 25.31 -41.29 39.14
N ASN A 252 23.99 -41.46 39.16
CA ASN A 252 22.94 -40.69 39.83
C ASN A 252 23.06 -39.15 39.87
N ASP A 253 22.27 -38.46 39.05
CA ASP A 253 21.84 -37.09 39.34
C ASP A 253 20.37 -36.90 38.96
N LEU A 254 19.49 -36.91 39.96
CA LEU A 254 18.13 -36.37 39.90
C LEU A 254 18.15 -35.03 40.65
N TYR A 255 17.63 -33.97 40.06
CA TYR A 255 17.60 -32.63 40.67
C TYR A 255 16.20 -32.29 41.20
N GLU A 256 16.15 -31.74 42.41
CA GLU A 256 14.93 -31.23 43.03
C GLU A 256 14.69 -29.77 42.63
N ILE A 257 13.43 -29.41 42.32
CA ILE A 257 13.02 -28.02 42.10
C ILE A 257 11.84 -27.71 43.01
N GLN A 258 11.90 -26.58 43.73
CA GLN A 258 10.78 -26.03 44.50
C GLN A 258 9.92 -25.13 43.62
N ARG A 259 8.59 -25.35 43.60
CA ARG A 259 7.62 -24.41 43.03
C ARG A 259 7.05 -23.53 44.14
N ALA A 260 7.08 -22.22 43.95
CA ALA A 260 6.27 -21.29 44.73
C ALA A 260 4.82 -21.34 44.22
N VAL A 261 3.86 -21.39 45.15
CA VAL A 261 2.42 -21.26 44.91
C VAL A 261 2.06 -19.78 44.89
#